data_AF-A0A965MIJ6-F1
#
_entry.id   AF-A0A965MIJ6-F1
#
_cell.length_a   1.000
_cell.length_b   1.000
_cell.length_c   1.000
_cell.angle_alpha   90.00
_cell.angle_beta   90.00
_cell.angle_gamma   90.00
#
_symmetry.space_group_name_H-M   'P 1'
#
loop_
_entity.id
_entity.type
_entity.pdbx_description
1 polymer ?
#
loop_
_entity_poly.entity_id
_entity_poly.type
_entity_poly.pdbx_seq_one_letter_code
_entity_poly.pdbx_strand_id
1 'polypeptide(L)'
;SERLGVMRASNDGFVIAEKDLALRGPGEFLGQRQSGMPEFVLADLAVHADLLATARTEATRMLHTPDKAQLDLLLSLFERDSAVRFLAAG
;
A
#
# COMPACT_ATOMS: atom_id res chain seq x y z
N SER A 1 -14.33 5.96 30.18
CA SER A 1 -13.90 6.38 28.84
C SER A 1 -13.92 7.89 28.79
N GLU A 2 -12.76 8.54 28.71
CA GLU A 2 -12.61 10.00 28.73
C GLU A 2 -13.44 10.70 27.63
N ARG A 3 -13.63 10.02 26.50
CA ARG A 3 -14.49 10.44 25.38
C ARG A 3 -15.97 10.62 25.77
N LEU A 4 -16.51 9.72 26.60
CA LEU A 4 -17.89 9.83 27.09
C LEU A 4 -18.05 10.98 28.11
N GLY A 5 -16.97 11.34 28.81
CA GLY A 5 -16.95 12.49 29.71
C GLY A 5 -17.05 13.82 28.97
N VAL A 6 -16.30 13.97 27.87
CA VAL A 6 -16.33 15.16 27.02
C VAL A 6 -17.71 15.38 26.39
N MET A 7 -18.34 14.32 25.88
CA MET A 7 -19.71 14.40 25.32
C MET A 7 -20.78 14.73 26.35
N ARG A 8 -20.54 14.46 27.65
CA ARG A 8 -21.46 14.81 28.74
C ARG A 8 -21.25 16.23 29.26
N ALA A 9 -20.03 16.76 29.13
CA ALA A 9 -19.63 18.04 29.70
C ALA A 9 -20.01 19.25 28.81
N SER A 10 -20.26 19.04 27.52
CA SER A 10 -20.63 20.10 26.59
C SER A 10 -21.54 19.57 25.48
N ASN A 11 -22.50 20.40 25.05
CA ASN A 11 -23.32 20.18 23.84
C ASN A 11 -22.81 20.99 22.64
N ASP A 12 -21.70 21.73 22.80
CA ASP A 12 -21.07 22.48 21.72
C ASP A 12 -20.21 21.55 20.85
N GLY A 13 -20.62 21.40 19.59
CA GLY A 13 -19.96 20.53 18.62
C GLY A 13 -18.49 20.90 18.34
N PHE A 14 -18.11 22.17 18.48
CA PHE A 14 -16.72 22.60 18.26
C PHE A 14 -15.80 22.12 19.37
N VAL A 15 -16.23 22.28 20.63
CA VAL A 15 -15.47 21.84 21.80
C VAL A 15 -15.28 20.31 21.81
N ILE A 16 -16.31 19.57 21.41
CA ILE A 16 -16.24 18.11 21.29
C ILE A 16 -15.25 17.73 20.20
N ALA A 17 -15.28 18.38 19.04
CA ALA A 17 -14.37 18.11 17.93
C ALA A 17 -12.91 18.40 18.31
N GLU A 18 -12.64 19.51 19.01
CA GLU A 18 -11.29 19.86 19.47
C GLU A 18 -10.75 18.84 20.49
N LYS A 19 -11.59 18.40 21.43
CA LYS A 19 -11.20 17.38 22.41
C LYS A 19 -11.05 16.00 21.79
N ASP A 20 -11.89 15.62 20.82
CA ASP A 20 -11.73 14.37 20.06
C ASP A 20 -10.45 14.41 19.22
N LEU A 21 -10.10 15.55 18.62
CA LEU A 21 -8.82 15.76 17.93
C LEU A 21 -7.62 15.69 18.88
N ALA A 22 -7.72 16.27 20.08
CA ALA A 22 -6.66 16.20 21.09
C ALA A 22 -6.45 14.78 21.65
N LEU A 23 -7.55 14.03 21.88
CA LEU A 23 -7.51 12.66 22.38
C LEU A 23 -7.10 11.65 21.29
N ARG A 24 -7.51 11.88 20.04
CA ARG A 24 -7.16 11.04 18.88
C ARG A 24 -5.77 11.37 18.33
N GLY A 25 -5.29 12.59 18.57
CA GLY A 25 -4.24 13.20 17.77
C GLY A 25 -4.76 13.64 16.39
N PRO A 26 -3.95 14.38 15.61
CA PRO A 26 -4.35 14.90 14.29
C PRO A 26 -4.69 13.82 13.24
N GLY A 27 -4.51 12.54 13.55
CA GLY A 27 -4.49 11.48 12.56
C GLY A 27 -3.26 11.62 11.65
N GLU A 28 -2.81 10.52 11.05
CA GLU A 28 -1.82 10.61 9.98
C GLU A 28 -2.43 11.38 8.81
N PHE A 29 -1.90 12.57 8.52
CA PHE A 29 -2.32 13.43 7.40
C PHE A 29 -2.29 12.70 6.04
N LEU A 30 -1.60 11.56 5.95
CA LEU A 30 -1.40 10.76 4.74
C LEU A 30 -2.12 9.39 4.75
N GLY A 31 -2.93 9.07 5.77
CA GLY A 31 -3.88 7.95 5.72
C GLY A 31 -3.33 6.61 5.21
N GLN A 32 -2.10 6.23 5.58
CA GLN A 32 -1.47 5.00 5.05
C GLN A 32 -1.93 3.75 5.79
N ARG A 33 -3.23 3.44 5.68
CA ARG A 33 -3.75 2.05 5.76
C ARG A 33 -5.03 1.94 4.93
N GLN A 34 -4.92 2.15 3.62
CA GLN A 34 -5.93 1.63 2.70
C GLN A 34 -5.57 0.17 2.39
N SER A 35 -6.44 -0.78 2.75
CA SER A 35 -6.25 -2.24 2.62
C SER A 35 -6.08 -2.77 1.18
N GLY A 36 -5.86 -1.89 0.21
CA GLY A 36 -5.73 -2.20 -1.21
C GLY A 36 -4.48 -1.63 -1.89
N MET A 37 -3.66 -0.83 -1.19
CA MET A 37 -2.36 -0.41 -1.73
C MET A 37 -1.32 -1.50 -1.41
N PRO A 38 -0.57 -2.01 -2.39
CA PRO A 38 0.55 -2.91 -2.12
C PRO A 38 1.54 -2.23 -1.20
N GLU A 39 1.88 -2.86 -0.07
CA GLU A 39 2.99 -2.40 0.77
C GLU A 39 4.30 -2.64 0.00
N PHE A 40 4.89 -1.56 -0.50
CA PHE A 40 6.23 -1.62 -1.06
C PHE A 40 7.23 -1.73 0.08
N VAL A 41 7.71 -2.96 0.33
CA VAL A 41 8.65 -3.27 1.43
C VAL A 41 9.95 -2.46 1.35
N LEU A 42 10.35 -2.03 0.15
CA LEU A 42 11.65 -1.41 -0.12
C LEU A 42 11.57 -0.07 -0.89
N ALA A 43 10.38 0.43 -1.23
CA ALA A 43 10.24 1.59 -2.11
C ALA A 43 9.20 2.59 -1.62
N ASP A 44 9.63 3.83 -1.40
CA ASP A 44 8.73 4.97 -1.24
C ASP A 44 8.27 5.48 -2.61
N LEU A 45 6.96 5.41 -2.89
CA LEU A 45 6.39 5.82 -4.16
C LEU A 45 6.54 7.33 -4.44
N ALA A 46 6.61 8.17 -3.41
CA ALA A 46 6.80 9.60 -3.57
C ALA A 46 8.21 9.94 -4.09
N VAL A 47 9.19 9.11 -3.74
CA VAL A 47 10.59 9.28 -4.14
C VAL A 47 10.91 8.52 -5.43
N HIS A 48 10.33 7.33 -5.60
CA HIS A 48 10.70 6.38 -6.66
C HIS A 48 9.67 6.26 -7.79
N ALA A 49 8.80 7.26 -7.96
CA ALA A 49 7.75 7.22 -8.98
C ALA A 49 8.30 7.03 -10.41
N ASP A 50 9.50 7.54 -10.67
CA ASP A 50 10.22 7.41 -11.95
C ASP A 50 10.57 5.95 -12.28
N LEU A 51 10.85 5.11 -11.27
CA LEU A 51 11.14 3.70 -11.46
C LEU A 51 9.94 2.91 -12.01
N LEU A 52 8.70 3.37 -11.79
CA LEU A 52 7.51 2.71 -12.33
C LEU A 52 7.47 2.75 -13.85
N ALA A 53 7.88 3.87 -14.45
CA ALA A 53 7.93 4.02 -15.91
C ALA A 53 8.97 3.06 -16.51
N THR A 54 10.14 2.99 -15.89
CA THR A 54 11.22 2.06 -16.27
C THR A 54 10.76 0.61 -16.13
N ALA A 55 10.19 0.23 -14.99
CA ALA A 55 9.68 -1.12 -14.74
C ALA A 55 8.63 -1.55 -15.78
N ARG A 56 7.72 -0.65 -16.15
CA ARG A 56 6.71 -0.91 -17.20
C ARG A 56 7.35 -1.13 -18.57
N THR A 57 8.32 -0.30 -18.94
CA THR A 57 9.02 -0.45 -20.23
C THR A 57 9.78 -1.77 -20.29
N GLU A 58 10.51 -2.13 -19.25
CA GLU A 58 11.26 -3.40 -19.19
C GLU A 58 10.32 -4.61 -19.19
N ALA A 59 9.22 -4.56 -18.44
CA ALA A 59 8.21 -5.62 -18.47
C ALA A 59 7.63 -5.80 -19.89
N THR A 60 7.34 -4.71 -20.60
CA THR A 60 6.87 -4.76 -21.99
C THR A 60 7.91 -5.38 -22.91
N ARG A 61 9.18 -5.00 -22.75
CA ARG A 61 10.30 -5.56 -23.53
C ARG A 61 10.44 -7.07 -23.31
N MET A 62 10.36 -7.51 -22.06
CA MET A 62 10.40 -8.93 -21.68
C MET A 62 9.27 -9.74 -22.31
N LEU A 63 8.07 -9.19 -22.49
CA LEU A 63 6.98 -9.88 -23.17
C LEU A 63 7.27 -10.15 -24.65
N HIS A 64 7.99 -9.24 -25.31
CA HIS A 64 8.34 -9.37 -26.74
C HIS A 64 9.63 -10.18 -26.96
N THR A 65 10.55 -10.19 -26.01
CA THR A 65 11.81 -10.93 -26.09
C THR A 65 12.08 -11.60 -24.74
N PRO A 66 11.36 -12.69 -24.43
CA PRO A 66 11.42 -13.31 -23.12
C PRO A 66 12.75 -14.00 -22.88
N ASP A 67 13.42 -13.61 -21.81
CA ASP A 67 14.50 -14.40 -21.20
C ASP A 67 13.90 -15.24 -20.07
N LYS A 68 13.80 -16.55 -20.30
CA LYS A 68 13.19 -17.48 -19.36
C LYS A 68 13.87 -17.46 -17.98
N ALA A 69 15.20 -17.31 -17.93
CA ALA A 69 15.91 -17.31 -16.65
C ALA A 69 15.58 -16.07 -15.82
N GLN A 70 15.43 -14.91 -16.47
CA GLN A 70 15.01 -13.67 -15.80
C GLN A 70 13.55 -13.74 -15.34
N LEU A 71 12.65 -14.32 -16.15
CA LEU A 71 11.26 -14.54 -15.75
C LEU A 71 11.16 -15.47 -14.54
N ASP A 72 11.85 -16.61 -14.56
CA ASP A 72 11.84 -17.59 -13.48
C ASP A 72 12.36 -16.95 -12.17
N LEU A 73 13.43 -16.14 -12.24
CA LEU A 73 13.95 -15.39 -11.10
C LEU A 73 12.91 -14.39 -10.56
N LEU A 74 12.28 -13.60 -11.42
CA LEU A 74 11.28 -12.61 -11.01
C LEU A 74 10.05 -13.26 -10.39
N LEU A 75 9.57 -14.37 -10.96
CA LEU A 75 8.48 -15.13 -10.39
C LEU A 75 8.83 -15.62 -8.98
N SER A 76 10.06 -16.12 -8.78
CA SER A 76 10.51 -16.61 -7.47
C SER A 76 10.63 -15.50 -6.44
N LEU A 77 11.13 -14.34 -6.85
CA LEU A 77 11.30 -13.17 -5.99
C LEU A 77 9.96 -12.59 -5.52
N PHE A 78 8.92 -12.70 -6.34
CA PHE A 78 7.56 -12.25 -6.01
C PHE A 78 6.63 -13.37 -5.55
N GLU A 79 7.16 -14.57 -5.27
CA GLU A 79 6.41 -15.75 -4.80
C GLU A 79 5.25 -16.15 -5.75
N ARG A 80 5.39 -15.87 -7.06
CA ARG A 80 4.36 -16.15 -8.09
C ARG A 80 4.54 -17.49 -8.78
N ASP A 81 5.52 -18.29 -8.37
CA ASP A 81 5.86 -19.61 -8.91
C ASP A 81 4.68 -20.57 -8.90
N SER A 82 3.90 -20.50 -7.81
CA SER A 82 2.75 -21.37 -7.57
C SER A 82 1.68 -21.20 -8.66
N ALA A 83 1.42 -19.95 -9.09
CA ALA A 83 0.44 -19.66 -10.13
C ALA A 83 0.83 -20.27 -11.48
N VAL A 84 2.13 -20.26 -11.81
CA VAL A 84 2.65 -20.87 -13.04
C VAL A 84 2.53 -22.39 -13.01
N ARG A 85 2.82 -23.03 -11.87
CA ARG A 85 2.65 -24.48 -11.70
C ARG A 85 1.19 -24.91 -11.82
N PHE A 86 0.25 -24.13 -11.29
CA PHE A 86 -1.19 -24.41 -11.43
C PHE A 86 -1.68 -24.27 -12.88
N LEU A 87 -1.17 -23.29 -13.63
CA LEU A 87 -1.52 -23.11 -15.05
C LEU A 87 -0.92 -24.21 -15.95
N ALA A 88 0.26 -24.72 -15.62
CA ALA A 88 0.91 -25.81 -16.37
C ALA A 88 0.36 -27.21 -16.06
N ALA A 89 -0.41 -27.35 -14.97
CA ALA A 89 -1.02 -28.61 -14.55
C ALA A 89 -2.46 -28.80 -15.09
N GLY A 90 -2.98 -27.83 -15.85
CA GLY A 90 -4.29 -27.87 -16.52
C GLY A 90 -4.19 -28.25 -17.99
#